data_AF-A0A960E972-F1
#
_entry.id   AF-A0A960E972-F1
#
_cell.length_a   1.000
_cell.length_b   1.000
_cell.length_c   1.000
_cell.angle_alpha   90.00
_cell.angle_beta   90.00
_cell.angle_gamma   90.00
#
_symmetry.space_group_name_H-M   'P 1'
#
loop_
_entity.id
_entity.type
_entity.pdbx_description
1 polymer ?
#
loop_
_entity_poly.entity_id
_entity_poly.type
_entity_poly.pdbx_seq_one_letter_code
_entity_poly.pdbx_strand_id
1 'polypeptide(L)'
;FERGDMRRPYVIGGLYNGVDAPPANEYVDGSDGGVKIRRWMSRNGHQIAISDYSDEDSIILKTVDNEYGIVISKADDHIYIKSSGKVVLEGPNGIELKGGDVTISGGTIKLDASSNLEMKGANAKLEGSGQTEVKGGVVKLN
;
A
#
# COMPACT_ATOMS: atom_id res chain seq x y z
N PHE A 1 -0.37 20.33 -36.38
CA PHE A 1 -1.42 20.69 -37.35
C PHE A 1 -1.49 19.63 -38.43
N GLU A 2 -2.68 19.13 -38.75
CA GLU A 2 -2.87 18.11 -39.79
C GLU A 2 -2.32 18.61 -41.13
N ARG A 3 -1.23 18.01 -41.60
CA ARG A 3 -0.57 18.36 -42.88
C ARG A 3 -0.31 19.87 -43.07
N GLY A 4 -0.07 20.59 -41.96
CA GLY A 4 0.15 22.05 -42.00
C GLY A 4 -1.12 22.91 -42.04
N ASP A 5 -2.32 22.33 -42.03
CA ASP A 5 -3.57 23.10 -41.96
C ASP A 5 -3.77 23.67 -40.54
N MET A 6 -3.62 25.00 -40.41
CA MET A 6 -3.78 25.72 -39.16
C MET A 6 -5.18 25.57 -38.53
N ARG A 7 -6.20 25.23 -39.32
CA ARG A 7 -7.57 25.02 -38.83
C ARG A 7 -7.74 23.67 -38.14
N ARG A 8 -6.72 22.81 -38.18
CA ARG A 8 -6.74 21.44 -37.63
C ARG A 8 -5.53 21.19 -36.72
N PRO A 9 -5.48 21.85 -35.54
CA PRO A 9 -4.42 21.62 -34.57
C PRO A 9 -4.50 20.21 -33.96
N TYR A 10 -3.35 19.72 -33.49
CA TYR A 10 -3.28 18.63 -32.53
C TYR A 10 -2.71 19.19 -31.25
N VAL A 11 -3.30 18.84 -30.11
CA VAL A 11 -2.73 19.11 -28.80
C VAL A 11 -1.92 17.89 -28.40
N ILE A 12 -0.61 18.06 -28.21
CA ILE A 12 0.33 16.98 -27.89
C ILE A 12 0.64 16.87 -26.40
N GLY A 13 0.26 17.87 -25.61
CA GLY A 13 0.48 17.91 -24.16
C GLY A 13 0.38 19.31 -23.58
N GLY A 14 0.67 19.41 -22.28
CA GLY A 14 0.87 20.67 -21.58
C GLY A 14 2.35 20.89 -21.27
N LEU A 15 2.75 22.15 -21.13
CA LEU A 15 4.08 22.53 -20.64
C LEU A 15 3.92 23.29 -19.33
N TYR A 16 4.85 23.05 -18.41
CA TYR A 16 5.01 23.88 -17.22
C TYR A 16 5.38 25.32 -17.61
N ASN A 17 4.94 26.30 -16.82
CA ASN A 17 5.13 27.72 -17.05
C ASN A 17 5.24 28.49 -15.71
N GLY A 18 5.24 29.83 -15.73
CA GLY A 18 5.36 30.65 -14.51
C GLY A 18 4.17 30.62 -13.55
N VAL A 19 3.04 30.05 -13.98
CA VAL A 19 1.84 29.80 -13.18
C VAL A 19 1.76 28.31 -12.82
N ASP A 20 1.85 27.44 -13.82
CA ASP A 20 1.92 25.98 -13.67
C ASP A 20 3.38 25.56 -13.51
N ALA A 21 3.95 25.85 -12.34
CA ALA A 21 5.33 25.52 -12.05
C ALA A 21 5.57 24.00 -12.15
N PRO A 22 6.75 23.56 -12.62
CA PRO A 22 7.13 22.17 -12.48
C PRO A 22 7.17 21.82 -11.00
N PRO A 23 6.90 20.55 -10.64
CA PRO A 23 7.08 20.12 -9.26
C PRO A 23 8.56 20.31 -8.84
N ALA A 24 8.82 20.50 -7.54
CA ALA A 24 10.15 20.80 -6.98
C ALA A 24 11.22 19.82 -7.50
N ASN A 25 12.51 20.22 -7.58
CA ASN A 25 13.55 19.48 -8.31
C ASN A 25 13.92 18.07 -7.78
N GLU A 26 13.13 17.51 -6.88
CA GLU A 26 13.27 16.21 -6.23
C GLU A 26 13.27 15.02 -7.22
N TYR A 27 12.94 15.22 -8.49
CA TYR A 27 12.90 14.16 -9.52
C TYR A 27 14.21 13.92 -10.24
N VAL A 28 15.20 14.80 -10.09
CA VAL A 28 16.49 14.71 -10.77
C VAL A 28 17.60 14.77 -9.74
N ASP A 29 18.53 13.83 -9.81
CA ASP A 29 19.71 13.86 -8.97
C ASP A 29 20.60 15.06 -9.36
N GLY A 30 20.85 15.94 -8.40
CA GLY A 30 21.66 17.14 -8.62
C GLY A 30 23.15 16.86 -8.87
N SER A 31 23.63 15.64 -8.57
CA SER A 31 25.03 15.26 -8.73
C SER A 31 25.37 14.79 -10.14
N ASP A 32 24.48 14.03 -10.80
CA ASP A 32 24.72 13.43 -12.11
C ASP A 32 23.65 13.77 -13.17
N GLY A 33 22.55 14.42 -12.78
CA GLY A 33 21.44 14.76 -13.68
C GLY A 33 20.54 13.57 -14.03
N GLY A 34 20.73 12.41 -13.38
CA GLY A 34 19.92 11.22 -13.54
C GLY A 34 18.49 11.42 -13.04
N VAL A 35 17.55 10.68 -13.63
CA VAL A 35 16.16 10.70 -13.17
C VAL A 35 16.06 9.91 -11.86
N LYS A 36 15.79 10.60 -10.76
CA LYS A 36 15.58 10.02 -9.42
C LYS A 36 14.20 9.39 -9.29
N ILE A 37 13.16 10.10 -9.74
CA ILE A 37 11.76 9.72 -9.55
C ILE A 37 10.96 9.94 -10.83
N ARG A 38 10.17 8.92 -11.21
CA ARG A 38 9.15 9.00 -12.25
C ARG A 38 7.79 8.99 -11.58
N ARG A 39 6.95 10.00 -11.83
CA ARG A 39 5.65 10.13 -11.15
C ARG A 39 4.53 10.58 -12.07
N TRP A 40 3.35 10.02 -11.85
CA TRP A 40 2.07 10.55 -12.30
C TRP A 40 1.32 11.14 -11.12
N MET A 41 0.77 12.34 -11.33
CA MET A 41 0.05 13.07 -10.31
C MET A 41 -1.32 13.51 -10.84
N SER A 42 -2.36 13.25 -10.06
CA SER A 42 -3.71 13.77 -10.36
C SER A 42 -3.79 15.27 -10.11
N ARG A 43 -4.84 15.94 -10.62
CA ARG A 43 -5.10 17.36 -10.33
C ARG A 43 -5.16 17.68 -8.82
N ASN A 44 -5.59 16.72 -8.00
CA ASN A 44 -5.70 16.87 -6.55
C ASN A 44 -4.41 16.46 -5.80
N GLY A 45 -3.34 16.10 -6.51
CA GLY A 45 -2.05 15.78 -5.91
C GLY A 45 -1.82 14.32 -5.53
N HIS A 46 -2.79 13.41 -5.72
CA HIS A 46 -2.59 11.96 -5.54
C HIS A 46 -1.55 11.41 -6.53
N GLN A 47 -0.79 10.40 -6.12
CA GLN A 47 0.46 10.02 -6.78
C GLN A 47 0.54 8.53 -7.10
N ILE A 48 1.08 8.23 -8.28
CA ILE A 48 1.69 6.95 -8.65
C ILE A 48 3.14 7.25 -8.99
N ALA A 49 4.12 6.66 -8.30
CA ALA A 49 5.53 6.97 -8.48
C ALA A 49 6.43 5.72 -8.45
N ILE A 50 7.56 5.82 -9.12
CA ILE A 50 8.70 4.91 -9.02
C ILE A 50 9.93 5.77 -8.70
N SER A 51 10.68 5.39 -7.69
CA SER A 51 11.94 6.00 -7.31
C SER A 51 13.07 5.00 -7.57
N ASP A 52 14.04 5.39 -8.38
CA ASP A 52 15.23 4.60 -8.72
C ASP A 52 16.44 4.99 -7.86
N TYR A 53 16.26 5.85 -6.85
CA TYR A 53 17.32 6.33 -5.98
C TYR A 53 17.69 5.29 -4.91
N SER A 54 18.98 5.08 -4.63
CA SER A 54 19.41 4.02 -3.70
C SER A 54 18.73 4.08 -2.34
N ASP A 55 18.59 5.28 -1.79
CA ASP A 55 18.08 5.49 -0.42
C ASP A 55 16.54 5.56 -0.37
N GLU A 56 15.89 5.55 -1.53
CA GLU A 56 14.43 5.66 -1.68
C GLU A 56 13.89 4.69 -2.75
N ASP A 57 14.59 3.59 -3.05
CA ASP A 57 14.28 2.62 -4.12
C ASP A 57 12.91 2.00 -3.84
N SER A 58 11.89 2.42 -4.59
CA SER A 58 10.49 2.13 -4.24
C SER A 58 9.47 2.33 -5.36
N ILE A 59 8.33 1.65 -5.20
CA ILE A 59 7.10 1.85 -5.98
C ILE A 59 6.01 2.37 -5.04
N ILE A 60 5.35 3.46 -5.43
CA ILE A 60 4.47 4.23 -4.54
C ILE A 60 3.10 4.47 -5.21
N LEU A 61 2.03 4.21 -4.47
CA LEU A 61 0.67 4.64 -4.78
C LEU A 61 0.08 5.30 -3.53
N LYS A 62 -0.21 6.60 -3.55
CA LYS A 62 -0.65 7.31 -2.34
C LYS A 62 -1.52 8.53 -2.58
N THR A 63 -2.30 8.90 -1.57
CA THR A 63 -3.00 10.19 -1.52
C THR A 63 -2.05 11.34 -1.20
N VAL A 64 -2.46 12.59 -1.48
CA VAL A 64 -1.62 13.79 -1.32
C VAL A 64 -1.22 14.05 0.13
N ASP A 65 -2.09 13.66 1.08
CA ASP A 65 -1.89 13.75 2.52
C ASP A 65 -1.10 12.56 3.10
N ASN A 66 -0.80 11.53 2.28
CA ASN A 66 -0.18 10.27 2.70
C ASN A 66 -0.98 9.48 3.75
N GLU A 67 -2.30 9.71 3.86
CA GLU A 67 -3.17 8.99 4.80
C GLU A 67 -3.65 7.65 4.25
N TYR A 68 -3.60 7.47 2.93
CA TYR A 68 -3.92 6.22 2.26
C TYR A 68 -2.85 5.90 1.23
N GLY A 69 -2.35 4.66 1.22
CA GLY A 69 -1.39 4.26 0.20
C GLY A 69 -0.82 2.85 0.34
N ILE A 70 -0.11 2.47 -0.70
CA ILE A 70 0.69 1.26 -0.82
C ILE A 70 2.10 1.67 -1.25
N VAL A 71 3.11 1.20 -0.53
CA VAL A 71 4.52 1.43 -0.84
C VAL A 71 5.24 0.09 -0.86
N ILE A 72 5.90 -0.24 -1.95
CA ILE A 72 6.85 -1.34 -2.05
C ILE A 72 8.22 -0.69 -1.95
N SER A 73 8.90 -0.83 -0.82
CA SER A 73 10.20 -0.21 -0.55
C SER A 73 11.28 -1.28 -0.54
N LYS A 74 12.24 -1.18 -1.46
CA LYS A 74 13.44 -1.99 -1.44
C LYS A 74 14.50 -1.38 -0.53
N ALA A 75 14.51 -0.06 -0.39
CA ALA A 75 15.38 0.63 0.57
C ALA A 75 15.10 0.18 2.02
N ASP A 76 13.82 0.00 2.37
CA ASP A 76 13.39 -0.41 3.72
C ASP A 76 13.09 -1.92 3.85
N ASP A 77 13.27 -2.69 2.77
CA ASP A 77 12.99 -4.14 2.70
C ASP A 77 11.55 -4.53 3.15
N HIS A 78 10.53 -3.77 2.71
CA HIS A 78 9.15 -4.08 3.08
C HIS A 78 8.09 -3.61 2.08
N ILE A 79 6.88 -4.18 2.21
CA ILE A 79 5.66 -3.63 1.62
C ILE A 79 4.81 -3.02 2.73
N TYR A 80 4.47 -1.74 2.58
CA TYR A 80 3.67 -0.98 3.54
C TYR A 80 2.31 -0.62 2.94
N ILE A 81 1.24 -0.95 3.66
CA ILE A 81 -0.14 -0.58 3.32
C ILE A 81 -0.67 0.29 4.46
N LYS A 82 -1.02 1.54 4.16
CA LYS A 82 -1.56 2.51 5.12
C LYS A 82 -2.97 2.90 4.77
N SER A 83 -3.81 2.99 5.79
CA SER A 83 -5.12 3.62 5.73
C SER A 83 -5.40 4.27 7.07
N SER A 84 -5.74 5.56 7.07
CA SER A 84 -6.28 6.23 8.26
C SER A 84 -7.75 5.85 8.54
N GLY A 85 -8.35 5.09 7.63
CA GLY A 85 -9.66 4.48 7.80
C GLY A 85 -9.57 2.95 7.93
N LYS A 86 -10.55 2.26 7.34
CA LYS A 86 -10.62 0.79 7.33
C LYS A 86 -9.76 0.21 6.20
N VAL A 87 -9.08 -0.91 6.46
CA VAL A 87 -8.55 -1.81 5.44
C VAL A 87 -9.48 -3.02 5.34
N VAL A 88 -9.89 -3.38 4.13
CA VAL A 88 -10.77 -4.54 3.87
C VAL A 88 -10.06 -5.45 2.87
N LEU A 89 -9.94 -6.74 3.21
CA LEU A 89 -9.48 -7.77 2.30
C LEU A 89 -10.65 -8.72 2.03
N GLU A 90 -11.04 -8.86 0.76
CA GLU A 90 -12.12 -9.73 0.33
C GLU A 90 -11.64 -10.63 -0.81
N GLY A 91 -11.94 -11.91 -0.73
CA GLY A 91 -11.61 -12.90 -1.74
C GLY A 91 -12.73 -13.94 -1.81
N PRO A 92 -13.54 -14.00 -2.89
CA PRO A 92 -14.65 -14.96 -2.98
C PRO A 92 -14.18 -16.42 -2.94
N ASN A 93 -12.92 -16.65 -3.29
CA ASN A 93 -12.27 -17.96 -3.25
C ASN A 93 -11.33 -18.13 -2.03
N GLY A 94 -11.37 -17.19 -1.08
CA GLY A 94 -10.54 -17.20 0.13
C GLY A 94 -9.37 -16.21 0.09
N ILE A 95 -8.66 -16.13 1.22
CA ILE A 95 -7.46 -15.34 1.46
C ILE A 95 -6.45 -16.27 2.13
N GLU A 96 -5.22 -16.33 1.62
CA GLU A 96 -4.15 -17.15 2.18
C GLU A 96 -2.98 -16.25 2.63
N LEU A 97 -2.51 -16.46 3.86
CA LEU A 97 -1.37 -15.74 4.45
C LEU A 97 -0.28 -16.75 4.78
N LYS A 98 0.91 -16.58 4.18
CA LYS A 98 2.08 -17.45 4.37
C LYS A 98 3.29 -16.59 4.72
N GLY A 99 4.06 -17.01 5.71
CA GLY A 99 5.28 -16.34 6.15
C GLY A 99 6.03 -17.23 7.14
N GLY A 100 7.29 -16.89 7.43
CA GLY A 100 8.03 -17.52 8.53
C GLY A 100 7.34 -17.23 9.86
N ASP A 101 7.17 -15.95 10.16
CA ASP A 101 6.39 -15.45 11.30
C ASP A 101 5.19 -14.63 10.81
N VAL A 102 4.05 -14.78 11.50
CA VAL A 102 2.83 -14.00 11.26
C VAL A 102 2.30 -13.47 12.59
N THR A 103 2.32 -12.15 12.76
CA THR A 103 1.87 -11.47 13.99
C THR A 103 0.62 -10.64 13.71
N ILE A 104 -0.43 -10.84 14.51
CA ILE A 104 -1.68 -10.07 14.44
C ILE A 104 -1.92 -9.41 15.79
N SER A 105 -1.95 -8.08 15.80
CA SER A 105 -2.13 -7.26 17.01
C SER A 105 -3.22 -6.21 16.79
N GLY A 106 -4.04 -5.97 17.80
CA GLY A 106 -5.07 -4.94 17.77
C GLY A 106 -5.80 -4.84 19.12
N GLY A 107 -6.54 -3.75 19.34
CA GLY A 107 -7.31 -3.59 20.58
C GLY A 107 -8.43 -4.62 20.74
N THR A 108 -9.01 -5.09 19.64
CA THR A 108 -9.96 -6.21 19.62
C THR A 108 -9.73 -7.03 18.35
N ILE A 109 -9.66 -8.35 18.49
CA ILE A 109 -9.54 -9.29 17.37
C ILE A 109 -10.78 -10.18 17.38
N LYS A 110 -11.57 -10.15 16.30
CA LYS A 110 -12.73 -11.01 16.11
C LYS A 110 -12.46 -11.96 14.94
N LEU A 111 -12.49 -13.27 15.23
CA LEU A 111 -12.40 -14.33 14.22
C LEU A 111 -13.76 -15.01 14.14
N ASP A 112 -14.44 -14.87 13.00
CA ASP A 112 -15.80 -15.37 12.78
C ASP A 112 -15.78 -16.32 11.57
N ALA A 113 -16.07 -17.60 11.82
CA ALA A 113 -16.07 -18.64 10.80
C ALA A 113 -17.43 -19.35 10.81
N SER A 114 -18.10 -19.40 9.66
CA SER A 114 -19.46 -19.96 9.54
C SER A 114 -19.52 -21.48 9.62
N SER A 115 -18.43 -22.16 9.26
CA SER A 115 -18.32 -23.62 9.26
C SER A 115 -17.33 -24.08 10.32
N ASN A 116 -16.02 -23.93 10.07
CA ASN A 116 -14.97 -24.39 10.95
C ASN A 116 -13.90 -23.30 11.14
N LEU A 117 -13.38 -23.19 12.37
CA LEU A 117 -12.14 -22.49 12.70
C LEU A 117 -11.12 -23.53 13.15
N GLU A 118 -10.03 -23.70 12.39
CA GLU A 118 -8.95 -24.64 12.71
C GLU A 118 -7.65 -23.90 13.03
N MET A 119 -7.00 -24.26 14.15
CA MET A 119 -5.70 -23.76 14.55
C MET A 119 -4.78 -24.94 14.86
N LYS A 120 -3.63 -25.03 14.17
CA LYS A 120 -2.67 -26.14 14.33
C LYS A 120 -1.28 -25.56 14.54
N GLY A 121 -0.57 -26.12 15.52
CA GLY A 121 0.81 -25.78 15.83
C GLY A 121 1.40 -26.85 16.74
N ALA A 122 2.72 -26.95 16.79
CA ALA A 122 3.40 -27.87 17.71
C ALA A 122 3.08 -27.54 19.18
N ASN A 123 2.92 -26.24 19.48
CA ASN A 123 2.50 -25.73 20.78
C ASN A 123 1.40 -24.69 20.58
N ALA A 124 0.50 -24.56 21.55
CA ALA A 124 -0.53 -23.52 21.59
C ALA A 124 -0.60 -22.89 22.98
N LYS A 125 -0.73 -21.56 23.04
CA LYS A 125 -0.81 -20.79 24.29
C LYS A 125 -1.93 -19.77 24.17
N LEU A 126 -2.82 -19.74 25.15
CA LEU A 126 -3.91 -18.77 25.25
C LEU A 126 -3.83 -18.10 26.63
N GLU A 127 -3.60 -16.79 26.65
CA GLU A 127 -3.43 -16.02 27.88
C GLU A 127 -4.45 -14.88 27.95
N GLY A 128 -5.20 -14.84 29.05
CA GLY A 128 -6.07 -13.72 29.40
C GLY A 128 -5.65 -13.18 30.77
N SER A 129 -5.38 -11.89 30.86
CA SER A 129 -5.04 -11.23 32.14
C SER A 129 -6.26 -11.06 33.05
N GLY A 130 -7.46 -11.04 32.47
CA GLY A 130 -8.74 -11.06 33.18
C GLY A 130 -9.40 -12.44 33.09
N GLN A 131 -10.48 -12.55 32.32
CA GLN A 131 -11.22 -13.78 32.13
C GLN A 131 -10.97 -14.39 30.74
N THR A 132 -10.74 -15.69 30.70
CA THR A 132 -10.79 -16.50 29.48
C THR A 132 -12.05 -17.35 29.51
N GLU A 133 -12.93 -17.23 28.53
CA GLU A 133 -14.15 -18.03 28.41
C GLU A 133 -14.10 -18.91 27.17
N VAL A 134 -14.40 -20.20 27.34
CA VAL A 134 -14.52 -21.17 26.25
C VAL A 134 -15.89 -21.82 26.33
N LYS A 135 -16.70 -21.64 25.27
CA LYS A 135 -18.05 -22.21 25.16
C LYS A 135 -18.10 -23.17 23.96
N GLY A 136 -18.61 -24.37 24.17
CA GLY A 136 -18.83 -25.35 23.11
C GLY A 136 -19.79 -26.44 23.59
N GLY A 137 -20.54 -27.04 22.67
CA GLY A 137 -21.44 -28.14 23.00
C GLY A 137 -20.70 -29.36 23.60
N VAL A 138 -19.48 -29.60 23.11
CA VAL A 138 -18.52 -30.55 23.68
C VAL A 138 -17.13 -29.92 23.63
N VAL A 139 -16.43 -29.92 24.77
CA VAL A 139 -15.02 -29.55 24.84
C VAL A 139 -14.23 -30.81 25.15
N LYS A 140 -13.38 -31.25 24.21
CA LYS A 140 -12.49 -32.39 24.42
C LYS A 140 -11.12 -31.88 24.83
N LEU A 141 -10.65 -32.35 25.97
CA LEU A 141 -9.28 -32.17 26.46
C LEU A 141 -8.70 -33.58 26.61
N ASN A 142 -7.57 -33.85 25.97
CA ASN A 142 -6.92 -35.15 25.98
C ASN A 142 -5.44 -35.02 26.32
#